data_AF-A0A387GWL8-F1
#
_entry.id   AF-A0A387GWL8-F1
#
_cell.length_a   1.000
_cell.length_b   1.000
_cell.length_c   1.000
_cell.angle_alpha   90.00
_cell.angle_beta   90.00
_cell.angle_gamma   90.00
#
_symmetry.space_group_name_H-M   'P 1'
#
loop_
_entity.id
_entity.type
_entity.pdbx_description
1 polymer ?
#
loop_
_entity_poly.entity_id
_entity_poly.type
_entity_poly.pdbx_seq_one_letter_code
_entity_poly.pdbx_strand_id
1 'polypeptide(L)'
;MDYFEEAFGGFKPHVDEDAAVKFAISIILMDRRLPELLHLLTDGDQLGGVEGEPGWMIERRDEGLGNVFYYENWPENARFHAYVDPDVYRLAHPHIFMDVSAFHHYVRKGLDVYLEANPSDIALVQVVRSLLKAGNETSS
;
A
#
# COMPACT_ATOMS: atom_id res chain seq x y z
N MET A 1 1.21 -11.76 18.14
CA MET A 1 2.02 -10.94 17.23
C MET A 1 1.19 -9.70 16.99
N ASP A 2 1.66 -8.56 17.45
CA ASP A 2 1.00 -7.28 17.15
C ASP A 2 1.63 -6.80 15.85
N TYR A 3 0.98 -7.13 14.74
CA TYR A 3 1.50 -6.88 13.40
C TYR A 3 1.87 -5.41 13.20
N PHE A 4 1.10 -4.49 13.80
CA PHE A 4 1.36 -3.06 13.71
C PHE A 4 2.58 -2.64 14.52
N GLU A 5 2.71 -3.15 15.75
CA GLU A 5 3.89 -2.87 16.58
C GLU A 5 5.17 -3.34 15.88
N GLU A 6 5.14 -4.54 15.33
CA GLU A 6 6.31 -5.18 14.73
C GLU A 6 6.66 -4.57 13.37
N ALA A 7 5.66 -4.26 12.52
CA ALA A 7 5.92 -3.73 11.18
C ALA A 7 6.19 -2.22 11.21
N PHE A 8 5.50 -1.49 12.07
CA PHE A 8 5.44 -0.02 12.01
C PHE A 8 5.92 0.69 13.26
N GLY A 9 6.29 -0.03 14.33
CA GLY A 9 6.62 0.57 15.63
C GLY A 9 5.38 1.10 16.35
N GLY A 10 4.22 0.53 16.02
CA GLY A 10 2.92 0.84 16.60
C GLY A 10 1.93 1.40 15.59
N PHE A 11 0.70 1.58 16.07
CA PHE A 11 -0.40 2.17 15.30
C PHE A 11 -1.24 3.06 16.20
N LYS A 12 -1.17 4.37 15.96
CA LYS A 12 -1.91 5.38 16.73
C LYS A 12 -2.90 6.08 15.81
N PRO A 13 -4.08 5.47 15.56
CA PRO A 13 -5.03 5.93 14.53
C PRO A 13 -5.58 7.35 14.77
N HIS A 14 -5.41 7.89 15.98
CA HIS A 14 -5.86 9.23 16.37
C HIS A 14 -4.83 10.34 16.09
N VAL A 15 -3.61 9.99 15.64
CA VAL A 15 -2.53 10.96 15.35
C VAL A 15 -1.67 10.60 14.15
N ASP A 16 -1.58 9.32 13.77
CA ASP A 16 -0.73 8.87 12.68
C ASP A 16 -1.25 9.40 11.33
N GLU A 17 -0.45 10.23 10.66
CA GLU A 17 -0.75 10.74 9.31
C GLU A 17 -0.78 9.63 8.25
N ASP A 18 -0.05 8.55 8.50
CA ASP A 18 0.05 7.35 7.66
C ASP A 18 -0.89 6.21 8.12
N ALA A 19 -1.86 6.51 8.98
CA ALA A 19 -2.76 5.50 9.53
C ALA A 19 -3.49 4.70 8.44
N ALA A 20 -3.98 5.38 7.39
CA ALA A 20 -4.72 4.74 6.31
C ALA A 20 -3.89 3.67 5.57
N VAL A 21 -2.63 3.96 5.21
CA VAL A 21 -1.78 3.00 4.51
C VAL A 21 -1.32 1.87 5.42
N LYS A 22 -0.94 2.16 6.68
CA LYS A 22 -0.61 1.12 7.67
C LYS A 22 -1.78 0.14 7.83
N PHE A 23 -2.99 0.67 7.94
CA PHE A 23 -4.22 -0.12 8.08
C PHE A 23 -4.45 -1.01 6.86
N ALA A 24 -4.53 -0.43 5.66
CA ALA A 24 -4.84 -1.16 4.44
C ALA A 24 -3.78 -2.22 4.10
N ILE A 25 -2.48 -1.90 4.22
CA ILE A 25 -1.40 -2.87 4.02
C ILE A 25 -1.48 -4.02 5.03
N SER A 26 -1.81 -3.72 6.29
CA SER A 26 -1.96 -4.76 7.31
C SER A 26 -3.09 -5.70 6.96
N ILE A 27 -4.24 -5.21 6.50
CA ILE A 27 -5.35 -6.09 6.08
C ILE A 27 -4.96 -6.94 4.89
N ILE A 28 -4.39 -6.34 3.83
CA ILE A 28 -3.92 -7.08 2.65
C ILE A 28 -3.02 -8.26 3.07
N LEU A 29 -2.10 -8.01 4.01
CA LEU A 29 -1.14 -9.02 4.45
C LEU A 29 -1.77 -10.03 5.41
N MET A 30 -2.61 -9.62 6.36
CA MET A 30 -3.35 -10.54 7.24
C MET A 30 -4.29 -11.48 6.47
N ASP A 31 -4.94 -10.97 5.44
CA ASP A 31 -5.84 -11.75 4.56
C ASP A 31 -5.07 -12.52 3.47
N ARG A 32 -3.73 -12.45 3.47
CA ARG A 32 -2.84 -13.13 2.52
C ARG A 32 -3.14 -12.77 1.05
N ARG A 33 -3.59 -11.54 0.81
CA ARG A 33 -3.93 -10.96 -0.51
C ARG A 33 -2.69 -10.49 -1.29
N LEU A 34 -1.59 -11.23 -1.18
CA LEU A 34 -0.33 -10.97 -1.90
C LEU A 34 -0.50 -10.90 -3.43
N PRO A 35 -1.36 -11.71 -4.09
CA PRO A 35 -1.62 -11.56 -5.52
C PRO A 35 -2.19 -10.18 -5.89
N GLU A 36 -3.08 -9.63 -5.06
CA GLU A 36 -3.67 -8.31 -5.31
C GLU A 36 -2.65 -7.20 -5.10
N LEU A 37 -1.77 -7.36 -4.11
CA LEU A 37 -0.62 -6.48 -3.93
C LEU A 37 0.34 -6.51 -5.13
N LEU A 38 0.53 -7.67 -5.78
CA LEU A 38 1.33 -7.74 -7.02
C LEU A 38 0.70 -6.94 -8.15
N HIS A 39 -0.62 -7.08 -8.35
CA HIS A 39 -1.33 -6.30 -9.34
C HIS A 39 -1.20 -4.80 -9.06
N LEU A 40 -1.39 -4.39 -7.81
CA LEU A 40 -1.25 -3.00 -7.37
C LEU A 40 0.16 -2.44 -7.61
N LEU A 41 1.22 -3.25 -7.52
CA LEU A 41 2.61 -2.82 -7.74
C LEU A 41 3.04 -2.81 -9.22
N THR A 42 2.20 -3.26 -10.16
CA THR A 42 2.56 -3.45 -11.56
C THR A 42 1.88 -2.42 -12.47
N ASP A 43 2.59 -1.37 -12.89
CA ASP A 43 2.05 -0.37 -13.83
C ASP A 43 1.42 -1.02 -15.09
N GLY A 44 0.26 -0.50 -15.49
CA GLY A 44 -0.49 -1.01 -16.64
C GLY A 44 -1.24 -2.32 -16.40
N ASP A 45 -1.20 -2.88 -15.18
CA ASP A 45 -2.06 -4.00 -14.80
C ASP A 45 -3.54 -3.60 -14.80
N GLN A 46 -4.43 -4.56 -15.04
CA GLN A 46 -5.88 -4.36 -15.12
C GLN A 46 -6.49 -3.92 -13.78
N LEU A 47 -5.87 -4.29 -12.65
CA LEU A 47 -6.30 -3.84 -11.33
C LEU A 47 -5.45 -2.65 -10.88
N GLY A 48 -6.01 -1.45 -11.07
CA GLY A 48 -5.45 -0.20 -10.57
C GLY A 48 -5.80 0.09 -9.10
N GLY A 49 -6.54 -0.79 -8.42
CA GLY A 49 -6.91 -0.60 -7.03
C GLY A 49 -7.34 -1.89 -6.35
N VAL A 50 -7.22 -1.90 -5.02
CA VAL A 50 -7.60 -3.00 -4.14
C VAL A 50 -8.44 -2.41 -3.02
N GLU A 51 -9.60 -3.00 -2.76
CA GLU A 51 -10.50 -2.58 -1.70
C GLU A 51 -10.98 -3.76 -0.85
N GLY A 52 -11.59 -3.48 0.29
CA GLY A 52 -12.12 -4.52 1.14
C GLY A 52 -13.12 -4.02 2.17
N GLU A 53 -13.82 -4.98 2.76
CA GLU A 53 -14.80 -4.71 3.81
C GLU A 53 -14.17 -4.87 5.21
N PRO A 54 -14.54 -3.99 6.16
CA PRO A 54 -15.40 -2.85 5.95
C PRO A 54 -14.60 -1.64 5.40
N GLY A 55 -15.12 -0.98 4.36
CA GLY A 55 -14.64 0.26 3.73
C GLY A 55 -13.17 0.66 3.87
N TRP A 56 -12.30 0.13 3.01
CA TRP A 56 -10.95 0.66 2.76
C TRP A 56 -10.50 0.39 1.33
N MET A 57 -9.56 1.18 0.82
CA MET A 57 -8.97 0.98 -0.51
C MET A 57 -7.54 1.49 -0.62
N ILE A 58 -6.80 0.91 -1.55
CA ILE A 58 -5.54 1.46 -2.08
C ILE A 58 -5.65 1.50 -3.60
N GLU A 59 -5.39 2.67 -4.18
CA GLU A 59 -5.40 2.91 -5.62
C GLU A 59 -3.99 3.24 -6.12
N ARG A 60 -3.67 2.83 -7.34
CA ARG A 60 -2.46 3.19 -8.09
C ARG A 60 -2.84 4.08 -9.28
N ARG A 61 -2.06 5.14 -9.47
CA ARG A 61 -1.99 5.90 -10.71
C ARG A 61 -0.78 5.44 -11.52
N ASP A 62 -1.02 4.90 -12.73
CA ASP A 62 0.06 4.47 -13.65
C ASP A 62 0.91 5.65 -14.13
N GLU A 63 2.15 5.34 -14.54
CA GLU A 63 3.04 6.33 -15.14
C GLU A 63 2.49 6.86 -16.47
N GLY A 64 2.70 8.15 -16.74
CA GLY A 64 2.29 8.77 -18.00
C GLY A 64 0.78 9.07 -18.11
N LEU A 65 -0.03 8.72 -17.10
CA LEU A 65 -1.46 9.08 -17.03
C LEU A 65 -1.74 10.37 -16.25
N GLY A 66 -0.73 11.23 -16.08
CA GLY A 66 -0.93 12.56 -15.51
C GLY A 66 -1.96 13.34 -16.32
N ASN A 67 -3.06 13.75 -15.70
CA ASN A 67 -4.18 14.51 -16.28
C ASN A 67 -5.30 13.72 -16.98
N VAL A 68 -5.55 12.46 -16.60
CA VAL A 68 -6.88 11.87 -16.83
C VAL A 68 -7.86 12.47 -15.82
N PHE A 69 -9.11 12.77 -16.23
CA PHE A 69 -10.17 13.41 -15.41
C PHE A 69 -10.34 12.78 -14.01
N TYR A 70 -10.02 11.49 -13.88
CA TYR A 70 -10.11 10.74 -12.63
C TYR A 70 -9.05 11.16 -11.57
N TYR A 71 -7.89 11.69 -11.98
CA TYR A 71 -6.75 12.00 -11.10
C TYR A 71 -6.51 13.51 -10.89
N GLU A 72 -7.46 14.37 -11.26
CA GLU A 72 -7.29 15.83 -11.26
C GLU A 72 -6.92 16.41 -9.88
N ASN A 73 -7.38 15.76 -8.81
CA ASN A 73 -7.12 16.20 -7.43
C ASN A 73 -5.92 15.51 -6.78
N TRP A 74 -5.24 14.60 -7.48
CA TRP A 74 -4.06 13.91 -6.94
C TRP A 74 -2.83 14.83 -7.04
N PRO A 75 -2.00 14.93 -5.99
CA PRO A 75 -0.72 15.64 -6.08
C PRO A 75 0.12 15.13 -7.27
N GLU A 76 0.85 16.01 -7.94
CA GLU A 76 1.58 15.68 -9.19
C GLU A 76 2.51 14.46 -9.06
N ASN A 77 3.18 14.33 -7.92
CA ASN A 77 4.10 13.23 -7.63
C ASN A 77 3.45 11.99 -7.01
N ALA A 78 2.15 12.03 -6.69
CA ALA A 78 1.46 10.90 -6.08
C ALA A 78 1.28 9.76 -7.08
N ARG A 79 1.64 8.54 -6.69
CA ARG A 79 1.45 7.32 -7.47
C ARG A 79 0.48 6.37 -6.79
N PHE A 80 0.27 6.53 -5.49
CA PHE A 80 -0.66 5.73 -4.71
C PHE A 80 -1.54 6.62 -3.82
N HIS A 81 -2.76 6.16 -3.57
CA HIS A 81 -3.69 6.75 -2.63
C HIS A 81 -4.25 5.64 -1.76
N ALA A 82 -4.09 5.76 -0.45
CA ALA A 82 -4.77 4.88 0.50
C ALA A 82 -5.91 5.68 1.15
N TYR A 83 -7.07 5.05 1.28
CA TYR A 83 -8.27 5.62 1.89
C TYR A 83 -8.95 4.59 2.79
N VAL A 84 -9.49 5.04 3.92
CA VAL A 84 -10.28 4.25 4.85
C VAL A 84 -11.55 5.04 5.16
N ASP A 85 -12.70 4.38 5.08
CA ASP A 85 -13.99 5.01 5.29
C ASP A 85 -14.13 5.55 6.73
N PRO A 86 -14.28 6.88 6.92
CA PRO A 86 -14.37 7.48 8.25
C PRO A 86 -15.67 7.13 9.00
N ASP A 87 -16.72 6.72 8.30
CA ASP A 87 -17.98 6.29 8.91
C ASP A 87 -17.84 4.90 9.55
N VAL A 88 -16.92 4.09 9.04
CA VAL A 88 -16.57 2.76 9.57
C VAL A 88 -15.45 2.86 10.59
N TYR A 89 -14.37 3.57 10.25
CA TYR A 89 -13.15 3.68 11.04
C TYR A 89 -12.76 5.14 11.27
N ARG A 90 -12.78 5.56 12.53
CA ARG A 90 -12.49 6.94 12.92
C ARG A 90 -10.98 7.22 13.01
N LEU A 91 -10.28 7.10 11.88
CA LEU A 91 -8.89 7.55 11.76
C LEU A 91 -8.84 9.08 11.76
N ALA A 92 -7.84 9.68 12.40
CA ALA A 92 -7.60 11.12 12.33
C ALA A 92 -7.23 11.56 10.90
N HIS A 93 -6.52 10.69 10.19
CA HIS A 93 -6.13 10.87 8.79
C HIS A 93 -6.67 9.68 7.98
N PRO A 94 -7.89 9.78 7.42
CA PRO A 94 -8.52 8.66 6.72
C PRO A 94 -7.92 8.40 5.34
N HIS A 95 -7.04 9.27 4.85
CA HIS A 95 -6.43 9.09 3.55
C HIS A 95 -5.04 9.71 3.45
N ILE A 96 -4.23 9.18 2.54
CA ILE A 96 -2.87 9.66 2.27
C ILE A 96 -2.51 9.40 0.80
N PHE A 97 -1.90 10.42 0.17
CA PHE A 97 -1.27 10.29 -1.14
C PHE A 97 0.23 10.05 -0.97
N MET A 98 0.78 9.15 -1.78
CA MET A 98 2.17 8.70 -1.67
C MET A 98 2.82 8.59 -3.04
N ASP A 99 4.10 8.92 -3.12
CA ASP A 99 4.93 8.49 -4.25
C ASP A 99 5.27 6.98 -4.16
N VAL A 100 5.96 6.47 -5.17
CA VAL A 100 6.38 5.05 -5.24
C VAL A 100 7.27 4.68 -4.05
N SER A 101 8.21 5.55 -3.67
CA SER A 101 9.19 5.26 -2.63
C SER A 101 8.52 5.11 -1.27
N ALA A 102 7.63 6.04 -0.92
CA ALA A 102 6.85 6.02 0.31
C ALA A 102 5.94 4.79 0.37
N PHE A 103 5.21 4.47 -0.71
CA PHE A 103 4.37 3.28 -0.73
C PHE A 103 5.18 1.98 -0.57
N HIS A 104 6.27 1.84 -1.35
CA HIS A 104 7.15 0.67 -1.27
C HIS A 104 7.76 0.49 0.11
N HIS A 105 8.05 1.59 0.83
CA HIS A 105 8.55 1.52 2.20
C HIS A 105 7.57 0.82 3.14
N TYR A 106 6.27 1.17 3.11
CA TYR A 106 5.25 0.50 3.93
C TYR A 106 5.08 -0.97 3.55
N VAL A 107 5.09 -1.28 2.25
CA VAL A 107 5.00 -2.66 1.77
C VAL A 107 6.18 -3.50 2.26
N ARG A 108 7.42 -3.00 2.15
CA ARG A 108 8.62 -3.72 2.64
C ARG A 108 8.52 -4.03 4.13
N LYS A 109 8.18 -3.02 4.94
CA LYS A 109 8.00 -3.18 6.39
C LYS A 109 6.97 -4.24 6.74
N GLY A 110 5.82 -4.23 6.05
CA GLY A 110 4.80 -5.25 6.26
C GLY A 110 5.24 -6.65 5.85
N LEU A 111 5.91 -6.78 4.70
CA LEU A 111 6.37 -8.09 4.21
C LEU A 111 7.41 -8.75 5.10
N ASP A 112 8.27 -7.96 5.76
CA ASP A 112 9.28 -8.48 6.69
C ASP A 112 8.60 -9.24 7.84
N VAL A 113 7.62 -8.63 8.49
CA VAL A 113 6.84 -9.25 9.58
C VAL A 113 5.93 -10.36 9.07
N TYR A 114 5.29 -10.16 7.92
CA TYR A 114 4.39 -11.17 7.32
C TYR A 114 5.12 -12.49 7.07
N LEU A 115 6.35 -12.44 6.56
CA LEU A 115 7.11 -13.63 6.19
C LEU A 115 7.58 -14.42 7.42
N GLU A 116 7.84 -13.74 8.55
CA GLU A 116 8.15 -14.41 9.82
C GLU A 116 6.98 -15.27 10.31
N ALA A 117 5.75 -14.75 10.17
CA ALA A 117 4.53 -15.47 10.51
C ALA A 117 4.13 -16.52 9.46
N ASN A 118 4.48 -16.33 8.19
CA ASN A 118 4.05 -17.13 7.05
C ASN A 118 5.22 -17.60 6.17
N PRO A 119 6.18 -18.38 6.70
CA PRO A 119 7.40 -18.74 5.99
C PRO A 119 7.17 -19.58 4.71
N SER A 120 6.01 -20.26 4.61
CA SER A 120 5.59 -20.99 3.41
C SER A 120 5.47 -20.11 2.17
N ASP A 121 5.28 -18.81 2.36
CA ASP A 121 4.96 -17.87 1.28
C ASP A 121 6.20 -17.18 0.70
N ILE A 122 7.39 -17.63 1.10
CA ILE A 122 8.66 -17.02 0.73
C ILE A 122 8.80 -16.80 -0.78
N ALA A 123 8.37 -17.74 -1.61
CA ALA A 123 8.44 -17.60 -3.06
C ALA A 123 7.62 -16.39 -3.55
N LEU A 124 6.39 -16.24 -3.08
CA LEU A 124 5.51 -15.14 -3.47
C LEU A 124 6.00 -13.80 -2.92
N VAL A 125 6.45 -13.78 -1.65
CA VAL A 125 7.05 -12.58 -1.04
C VAL A 125 8.28 -12.10 -1.79
N GLN A 126 9.11 -13.02 -2.32
CA GLN A 126 10.27 -12.64 -3.13
C GLN A 126 9.88 -12.03 -4.48
N VAL A 127 8.79 -12.50 -5.11
CA VAL A 127 8.24 -11.86 -6.31
C VAL A 127 7.80 -10.43 -5.99
N VAL A 128 7.00 -10.23 -4.93
CA VAL A 128 6.58 -8.88 -4.50
C VAL A 128 7.80 -7.99 -4.25
N ARG A 129 8.80 -8.47 -3.49
CA ARG A 129 10.02 -7.71 -3.19
C ARG A 129 10.84 -7.34 -4.43
N SER A 130 10.81 -8.12 -5.51
CA SER A 130 11.49 -7.77 -6.76
C SER A 130 10.88 -6.54 -7.43
N LEU A 131 9.56 -6.37 -7.35
CA LEU A 131 8.86 -5.19 -7.89
C LEU A 131 9.17 -3.93 -7.08
N LEU A 132 9.42 -4.08 -5.77
CA LEU A 132 9.75 -2.95 -4.91
C LEU A 132 11.09 -2.29 -5.26
N LYS A 133 12.00 -2.97 -5.99
CA LYS A 133 13.34 -2.48 -6.31
C LYS A 133 13.43 -1.65 -7.59
N ALA A 134 12.44 -1.76 -8.49
CA ALA A 134 12.53 -1.22 -9.85
C ALA A 134 12.37 0.32 -9.95
N GLY A 135 12.11 1.03 -8.85
CA GLY A 135 11.86 2.48 -8.86
C GLY A 135 13.10 3.39 -8.88
N ASN A 136 14.31 2.89 -9.14
CA ASN A 136 15.57 3.66 -9.00
C ASN A 136 16.58 3.53 -10.17
N GLU A 137 16.15 3.14 -11.38
CA GLU A 137 17.05 3.08 -12.55
C GLU A 137 16.48 3.74 -13.82
N THR A 138 15.97 4.97 -13.72
CA THR A 138 15.82 5.85 -14.89
C THR A 138 16.24 7.28 -14.55
N SER A 139 17.55 7.49 -14.48
CA SER A 139 18.18 8.81 -14.67
C SER A 139 19.61 8.62 -15.14
N SER A 140 19.81 8.60 -16.46
CA SER A 140 21.06 8.96 -17.14
C SER A 140 20.72 9.44 -18.54
#